data_AF-A0A392RTZ0-F1
#
_entry.id   AF-A0A392RTZ0-F1
#
_cell.length_a   1.000
_cell.length_b   1.000
_cell.length_c   1.000
_cell.angle_alpha   90.00
_cell.angle_beta   90.00
_cell.angle_gamma   90.00
#
_symmetry.space_group_name_H-M   'P 1'
#
loop_
_entity.id
_entity.type
_entity.pdbx_description
1 polymer ?
#
loop_
_entity_poly.entity_id
_entity_poly.type
_entity_poly.pdbx_seq_one_letter_code
_entity_poly.pdbx_strand_id
1 'polypeptide(L)'
;VNRVHINCCKKTVLFPRPEENSSSKLMSSREVERSLKEHENMFVMFASLMLEEKSEVGALPVVCEFPDVFPNDVSDLPPEREVEFAIDVLPSTSPISMTP
;
A
#
# COMPACT_ATOMS: atom_id res chain seq x y z
N VAL A 1 18.55 6.19 -4.27
CA VAL A 1 18.92 4.80 -3.90
C VAL A 1 18.09 4.41 -2.69
N ASN A 2 17.13 3.49 -2.84
CA ASN A 2 16.33 3.01 -1.72
C ASN A 2 17.24 2.21 -0.77
N ARG A 3 17.49 2.76 0.42
CA ARG A 3 18.22 2.06 1.48
C ARG A 3 17.20 1.52 2.48
N VAL A 4 17.33 0.24 2.81
CA VAL A 4 16.51 -0.45 3.80
C VAL A 4 17.45 -1.19 4.76
N HIS A 5 17.23 -1.06 6.06
CA HIS A 5 17.99 -1.73 7.10
C HIS A 5 17.16 -2.86 7.72
N ILE A 6 17.64 -4.10 7.63
CA ILE A 6 17.00 -5.28 8.22
C ILE A 6 17.78 -5.71 9.45
N ASN A 7 17.12 -5.74 10.62
CA ASN A 7 17.69 -6.28 11.85
C ASN A 7 17.12 -7.68 12.11
N CYS A 8 17.92 -8.71 11.84
CA CYS A 8 17.49 -10.11 11.97
C CYS A 8 17.28 -10.55 13.42
N CYS A 9 18.05 -10.00 14.37
CA CYS A 9 17.91 -10.34 15.79
C CYS A 9 16.59 -9.84 16.37
N LYS A 10 16.11 -8.68 15.89
CA LYS A 10 14.87 -8.06 16.34
C LYS A 10 13.70 -8.27 15.39
N LYS A 11 13.93 -8.89 14.22
CA LYS A 11 12.95 -9.06 13.14
C LYS A 11 12.30 -7.74 12.70
N THR A 12 13.10 -6.68 12.52
CA THR A 12 12.60 -5.37 12.09
C THR A 12 13.21 -4.91 10.77
N VAL A 13 12.45 -4.10 10.02
CA VAL A 13 12.84 -3.49 8.74
C VAL A 13 12.66 -1.97 8.87
N LEU A 14 13.72 -1.20 8.61
CA LEU A 14 13.77 0.25 8.75
C LEU A 14 14.05 0.89 7.39
N PHE A 15 13.23 1.86 7.02
CA PHE A 15 13.41 2.68 5.83
C PHE A 15 13.97 4.05 6.27
N PRO A 16 15.30 4.24 6.27
CA PRO A 16 15.88 5.55 6.59
C PRO A 16 15.36 6.61 5.62
N ARG A 17 14.72 7.64 6.17
CA ARG A 17 14.33 8.83 5.41
C ARG A 17 15.60 9.59 4.98
N PRO A 18 15.61 10.21 3.78
CA PRO A 18 16.85 10.75 3.21
C PRO A 18 17.46 11.88 4.04
N GLU A 19 16.68 12.63 4.82
CA GLU A 19 17.18 13.74 5.63
C GLU A 19 16.32 13.98 6.87
N GLU A 20 16.75 13.51 8.03
CA GLU A 20 16.33 14.11 9.31
C GLU A 20 17.54 14.16 10.25
N ASN A 21 18.24 15.28 10.16
CA ASN A 21 19.24 15.70 11.11
C ASN A 21 18.66 15.62 12.52
N SER A 22 19.41 15.02 13.42
CA SER A 22 19.09 14.77 14.83
C SER A 22 18.49 15.99 15.54
N SER A 23 17.16 16.03 15.63
CA SER A 23 16.48 16.45 16.85
C SER A 23 15.26 15.56 17.01
N SER A 24 15.38 14.51 17.83
CA SER A 24 14.18 13.83 18.33
C SER A 24 13.48 14.81 19.26
N LYS A 25 12.68 15.71 18.68
CA LYS A 25 11.83 16.63 19.43
C LYS A 25 10.84 15.78 20.21
N LEU A 26 11.14 15.55 21.48
CA LEU A 26 10.27 14.83 22.39
C LEU A 26 8.99 15.67 22.53
N MET A 27 7.87 15.12 22.07
CA MET A 27 6.59 15.78 22.21
C MET A 27 6.18 15.78 23.69
N SER A 28 5.67 16.91 24.15
CA SER A 28 5.01 17.00 25.45
C SER A 28 3.77 16.10 25.46
N SER A 29 3.37 15.63 26.65
CA SER A 29 2.13 14.85 26.83
C SER A 29 0.90 15.51 26.19
N ARG A 30 0.84 16.85 26.23
CA ARG A 30 -0.26 17.63 25.62
C ARG A 30 -0.22 17.68 24.10
N GLU A 31 0.96 17.55 23.50
CA GLU A 31 1.17 17.51 22.05
C GLU A 31 0.84 16.12 21.51
N VAL A 32 1.20 15.07 22.26
CA VAL A 32 0.79 13.68 21.97
C VAL A 32 -0.73 13.56 22.01
N GLU A 33 -1.39 14.09 23.03
CA GLU A 33 -2.86 14.03 23.16
C GLU A 33 -3.58 14.80 22.04
N ARG A 34 -3.11 15.99 21.67
CA ARG A 34 -3.65 16.74 20.51
C ARG A 34 -3.49 15.98 19.21
N SER A 35 -2.32 15.37 18.98
CA SER A 35 -2.05 14.59 17.77
C SER A 35 -2.93 13.33 17.70
N LEU A 36 -3.15 12.67 18.83
CA LEU A 36 -4.07 11.52 18.93
C LEU A 36 -5.51 11.94 18.62
N LYS A 37 -5.97 13.09 19.13
CA LYS A 37 -7.32 13.61 18.86
C LYS A 37 -7.51 14.04 17.40
N GLU A 38 -6.49 14.63 16.78
CA GLU A 38 -6.48 14.92 15.34
C GLU A 38 -6.50 13.63 14.50
N HIS A 39 -5.78 12.60 14.94
CA HIS A 39 -5.77 11.30 14.31
C HIS A 39 -7.09 10.54 14.50
N GLU A 40 -7.80 10.70 15.63
CA GLU A 40 -9.17 10.20 15.82
C GLU A 40 -10.12 10.86 14.82
N ASN A 41 -10.04 12.18 14.64
CA ASN A 41 -10.84 12.88 13.63
C ASN A 41 -10.50 12.42 12.21
N MET A 42 -9.22 12.18 11.92
CA MET A 42 -8.77 11.63 10.64
C MET A 42 -9.28 10.21 10.43
N PHE A 43 -9.24 9.37 11.45
CA PHE A 43 -9.72 8.00 11.41
C PHE A 43 -11.25 7.95 11.27
N VAL A 44 -11.98 8.83 11.95
CA VAL A 44 -13.44 8.95 11.81
C VAL A 44 -13.80 9.46 10.42
N MET A 45 -13.13 10.50 9.91
CA MET A 45 -13.34 10.99 8.55
C MET A 45 -13.01 9.92 7.51
N PHE A 46 -11.89 9.21 7.65
CA PHE A 46 -11.52 8.11 6.78
C PHE A 46 -12.53 6.95 6.88
N ALA A 47 -12.93 6.56 8.09
CA ALA A 47 -13.96 5.55 8.28
C ALA A 47 -15.31 5.97 7.68
N SER A 48 -15.69 7.24 7.75
CA SER A 48 -16.88 7.78 7.08
C SER A 48 -16.73 7.76 5.56
N LEU A 49 -15.57 8.12 5.02
CA LEU A 49 -15.28 8.05 3.58
C LEU A 49 -15.29 6.59 3.08
N MET A 50 -14.72 5.65 3.84
CA MET A 50 -14.75 4.21 3.54
C MET A 50 -16.15 3.60 3.77
N LEU A 51 -16.95 4.18 4.68
CA LEU A 51 -18.36 3.82 4.86
C LEU A 51 -19.21 4.35 3.69
N GLU A 52 -18.85 5.49 3.11
CA GLU A 52 -19.40 6.00 1.85
C GLU A 52 -18.85 5.25 0.62
N GLU A 53 -17.69 4.63 0.66
CA GLU A 53 -17.21 3.71 -0.41
C GLU A 53 -18.02 2.41 -0.45
N LYS A 54 -18.67 2.03 0.67
CA LYS A 54 -19.74 1.02 0.66
C LYS A 54 -21.03 1.53 0.01
N SER A 55 -21.11 2.79 -0.40
CA SER A 55 -22.09 3.19 -1.42
C SER A 55 -21.63 2.53 -2.72
N GLU A 56 -22.29 1.43 -3.00
CA GLU A 56 -22.41 0.74 -4.29
C GLU A 56 -21.52 1.36 -5.35
N VAL A 57 -20.36 0.76 -5.63
CA VAL A 57 -19.51 1.11 -6.79
C VAL A 57 -20.34 1.19 -8.08
N GLY A 58 -21.48 0.48 -8.13
CA GLY A 58 -22.54 0.59 -9.12
C GLY A 58 -23.41 1.85 -9.10
N ALA A 59 -23.05 2.90 -8.36
CA ALA A 59 -23.66 4.24 -8.42
C ALA A 59 -22.82 5.24 -9.25
N LEU A 60 -21.59 4.86 -9.61
CA LEU A 60 -20.78 5.62 -10.55
C LEU A 60 -21.37 5.43 -11.95
N PRO A 61 -21.75 6.50 -12.69
CA PRO A 61 -22.40 6.38 -14.00
C PRO A 61 -21.65 5.48 -14.97
N VAL A 62 -20.31 5.57 -14.96
CA VAL A 62 -19.44 4.72 -15.79
C VAL A 62 -19.50 3.24 -15.41
N VAL A 63 -19.69 2.90 -14.13
CA VAL A 63 -19.81 1.50 -13.70
C VAL A 63 -21.21 0.95 -14.02
N CYS A 64 -22.25 1.78 -13.89
CA CYS A 64 -23.63 1.41 -14.26
C CYS A 64 -23.78 1.09 -15.76
N GLU A 65 -23.00 1.75 -16.62
CA GLU A 65 -23.00 1.53 -18.07
C GLU A 65 -22.33 0.20 -18.46
N PHE A 66 -21.48 -0.36 -17.60
CA PHE A 66 -20.71 -1.59 -17.85
C PHE A 66 -20.78 -2.59 -16.67
N PRO A 67 -21.98 -3.06 -16.29
CA PRO A 67 -22.15 -3.94 -15.12
C PRO A 67 -21.42 -5.28 -15.26
N ASP A 68 -21.18 -5.75 -16.49
CA ASP A 68 -20.51 -7.02 -16.79
C ASP A 68 -18.97 -6.93 -16.75
N VAL A 69 -18.40 -5.71 -16.74
CA VAL A 69 -16.93 -5.48 -16.76
C VAL A 69 -16.35 -5.45 -15.35
N PHE A 70 -17.18 -5.13 -14.35
CA PHE A 70 -16.79 -5.03 -12.94
C PHE A 70 -17.65 -5.96 -12.06
N PRO A 71 -17.63 -7.28 -12.30
CA PRO A 71 -18.35 -8.22 -11.44
C PRO A 71 -17.80 -8.17 -10.00
N ASN A 72 -18.68 -8.36 -9.02
CA ASN A 72 -18.31 -8.34 -7.59
C ASN A 72 -17.33 -9.48 -7.22
N ASP A 73 -17.30 -10.53 -8.03
CA ASP A 73 -16.36 -11.63 -7.95
C ASP A 73 -15.37 -11.55 -9.11
N VAL A 74 -14.08 -11.80 -8.87
CA VAL A 74 -13.07 -11.86 -9.95
C VAL A 74 -13.34 -13.11 -10.78
N SER A 75 -14.03 -12.94 -11.91
CA SER A 75 -14.36 -14.01 -12.84
C SER A 75 -13.12 -14.43 -13.64
N ASP A 76 -12.53 -15.56 -13.25
CA ASP A 76 -11.52 -16.36 -13.94
C ASP A 76 -10.28 -15.61 -14.51
N LEU A 77 -9.21 -16.37 -14.78
CA LEU A 77 -8.06 -15.81 -15.49
C LEU A 77 -8.53 -15.37 -16.90
N PRO A 78 -8.00 -14.25 -17.43
CA PRO A 78 -8.31 -13.87 -18.80
C PRO A 78 -8.01 -15.05 -19.76
N PRO A 79 -8.71 -15.16 -20.90
CA PRO A 79 -8.44 -16.19 -21.89
C PRO A 79 -6.94 -16.29 -22.18
N GLU A 80 -6.45 -17.50 -22.39
CA GLU A 80 -5.03 -17.73 -22.67
C GLU A 80 -4.57 -16.82 -23.82
N ARG A 81 -3.67 -15.90 -23.50
CA ARG A 81 -3.13 -14.91 -24.42
C ARG A 81 -1.62 -14.96 -24.32
N GLU A 82 -0.96 -15.15 -25.46
CA GLU A 82 0.49 -15.04 -25.54
C GLU A 82 0.88 -13.57 -25.36
N VAL A 83 1.64 -13.28 -24.30
CA VAL A 83 2.18 -11.95 -24.03
C VAL A 83 3.69 -12.08 -23.94
N GLU A 84 4.40 -11.39 -24.81
CA GLU A 84 5.84 -11.25 -24.71
C GLU A 84 6.14 -10.08 -23.77
N PHE A 85 6.79 -10.36 -22.65
CA PHE A 85 7.25 -9.34 -21.71
C PHE A 85 8.74 -9.50 -21.45
N ALA A 86 9.44 -8.37 -21.35
CA ALA A 86 10.84 -8.33 -20.97
C ALA A 86 10.95 -8.06 -19.46
N ILE A 87 11.88 -8.76 -18.80
CA ILE A 87 12.29 -8.46 -17.43
C ILE A 87 13.69 -7.86 -17.50
N ASP A 88 13.80 -6.57 -17.16
CA ASP A 88 15.10 -5.92 -17.02
C ASP A 88 15.75 -6.36 -15.70
N VAL A 89 16.83 -7.12 -15.81
CA VAL A 89 17.68 -7.50 -14.67
C VAL A 89 18.87 -6.57 -14.57
N LEU A 90 19.30 -6.27 -13.35
CA LEU A 90 20.57 -5.57 -13.16
C LEU A 90 21.72 -6.48 -13.62
N PRO A 91 22.82 -5.94 -14.18
CA PRO A 91 23.93 -6.74 -14.70
C PRO A 91 24.57 -7.72 -13.71
N SER A 92 24.35 -7.52 -12.40
CA SER A 92 24.89 -8.34 -11.31
C SER A 92 23.89 -9.35 -10.74
N THR A 93 22.71 -9.50 -11.33
CA THR A 93 21.68 -10.44 -10.85
C THR A 93 21.98 -11.85 -11.35
N SER A 94 22.24 -12.78 -10.43
CA SER A 94 22.39 -14.21 -10.75
C SER A 94 21.05 -14.95 -10.62
N PRO A 95 20.80 -15.99 -11.44
CA PRO A 95 19.60 -16.83 -11.29
C PRO A 95 19.53 -17.47 -9.89
N ILE A 96 18.31 -17.62 -9.36
CA ILE A 96 18.04 -18.33 -8.12
C ILE A 96 17.31 -19.63 -8.48
N SER A 97 17.75 -20.74 -7.90
CA SER A 97 17.13 -22.05 -8.09
C SER A 97 16.74 -22.64 -6.74
N MET A 98 15.50 -23.15 -6.63
CA MET A 98 15.05 -23.98 -5.51
C MET A 98 14.52 -25.30 -6.07
N THR A 99 14.98 -26.41 -5.49
CA THR A 99 14.48 -27.76 -5.81
C THR A 99 13.13 -27.98 -5.11
N PRO A 100 12.17 -28.71 -5.72
CA PRO A 100 10.82 -28.92 -5.17
C PRO A 100 10.79 -29.52 -3.76
#